data_AF-A0A0M6ZR04-F1
#
_entry.id   AF-A0A0M6ZR04-F1
#
_cell.length_a   1.000
_cell.length_b   1.000
_cell.length_c   1.000
_cell.angle_alpha   90.00
_cell.angle_beta   90.00
_cell.angle_gamma   90.00
#
_symmetry.space_group_name_H-M   'P 1'
#
loop_
_entity.id
_entity.type
_entity.pdbx_description
1 polymer ?
#
loop_
_entity_poly.entity_id
_entity_poly.type
_entity_poly.pdbx_seq_one_letter_code
_entity_poly.pdbx_strand_id
1 'polypeptide(L)'
;MARFPHYRSNVVALGQLLAHARTDKEKRQKLIQNPKDELRKIGLPEHTVQLMDFEIVDATQAKTTVLPYRLNQKKIDKADPGYLVPLARQFS
;
A
#
# COMPACT_ATOMS: atom_id res chain seq x y z
N MET A 1 -1.29 -7.12 -23.86
CA MET A 1 -1.06 -8.12 -22.80
C MET A 1 -1.41 -7.47 -21.47
N ALA A 2 -2.52 -7.88 -20.84
CA ALA A 2 -2.97 -7.28 -19.58
C ALA A 2 -1.89 -7.48 -18.51
N ARG A 3 -1.32 -6.38 -18.00
CA ARG A 3 -0.17 -6.38 -17.08
C ARG A 3 -0.46 -6.97 -15.70
N PHE A 4 -1.71 -7.28 -15.40
CA PHE A 4 -2.14 -7.94 -14.16
C PHE A 4 -3.30 -8.87 -14.49
N PRO A 5 -3.21 -10.19 -14.26
CA PRO A 5 -4.37 -11.06 -14.35
C PRO A 5 -5.39 -10.58 -13.31
N HIS A 6 -6.60 -10.23 -13.74
CA HIS A 6 -7.66 -9.82 -12.82
C HIS A 6 -8.09 -11.02 -11.97
N TYR A 7 -7.47 -11.20 -10.81
CA TYR A 7 -7.90 -12.17 -9.81
C TYR A 7 -9.12 -11.63 -9.07
N ARG A 8 -10.30 -11.68 -9.71
CA ARG A 8 -11.58 -11.24 -9.11
C ARG A 8 -11.82 -11.84 -7.72
N SER A 9 -11.43 -13.10 -7.53
CA SER A 9 -11.47 -13.78 -6.23
C SER A 9 -10.67 -13.04 -5.15
N ASN A 10 -9.48 -12.55 -5.48
CA ASN A 10 -8.56 -11.94 -4.54
C ASN A 10 -9.02 -10.51 -4.18
N VAL A 11 -9.67 -9.81 -5.12
CA VAL A 11 -10.30 -8.52 -4.86
C VAL A 11 -11.44 -8.65 -3.85
N VAL A 12 -12.30 -9.68 -4.01
CA VAL A 12 -13.39 -9.95 -3.06
C VAL A 12 -12.84 -10.32 -1.68
N ALA A 13 -11.83 -11.20 -1.62
CA ALA A 13 -11.22 -11.62 -0.37
C ALA A 13 -10.53 -10.45 0.37
N LEU A 14 -9.87 -9.55 -0.37
CA LEU A 14 -9.31 -8.32 0.18
C LEU A 14 -10.40 -7.40 0.75
N GLY A 15 -11.50 -7.20 0.00
CA GLY A 15 -12.64 -6.41 0.47
C GLY A 15 -13.25 -6.95 1.76
N GLN A 16 -13.37 -8.28 1.86
CA GLN A 16 -13.83 -8.95 3.07
C GLN A 16 -12.86 -8.75 4.24
N LEU A 17 -11.55 -8.93 4.02
CA LEU A 17 -10.52 -8.71 5.04
C LEU A 17 -10.59 -7.29 5.63
N LEU A 18 -10.74 -6.28 4.77
CA LEU A 18 -10.87 -4.88 5.18
C LEU A 18 -12.18 -4.62 5.95
N ALA A 19 -13.30 -5.19 5.49
CA ALA A 19 -14.58 -5.08 6.18
C ALA A 19 -14.54 -5.72 7.58
N HIS A 20 -13.91 -6.90 7.70
CA HIS A 20 -13.71 -7.57 8.99
C HIS A 20 -12.77 -6.78 9.90
N ALA A 21 -11.66 -6.25 9.39
CA ALA A 21 -10.75 -5.40 10.17
C ALA A 21 -11.42 -4.10 10.64
N ARG A 22 -12.53 -3.66 10.02
CA ARG A 22 -13.28 -2.48 10.46
C ARG A 22 -14.17 -2.78 11.67
N THR A 23 -14.73 -3.98 11.75
CA THR A 23 -15.69 -4.38 12.79
C THR A 23 -15.04 -5.14 13.96
N ASP A 24 -13.91 -5.81 13.70
CA ASP A 24 -13.18 -6.63 14.68
C ASP A 24 -11.81 -5.98 15.00
N LYS A 25 -11.66 -5.54 16.25
CA LYS A 25 -10.43 -4.87 16.73
C LYS A 25 -9.21 -5.79 16.76
N GLU A 26 -9.39 -7.10 17.00
CA GLU A 26 -8.27 -8.05 17.09
C GLU A 26 -7.71 -8.33 15.69
N LYS A 27 -8.60 -8.58 14.72
CA LYS A 27 -8.21 -8.71 13.31
C LYS A 27 -7.57 -7.44 12.76
N ARG A 28 -8.06 -6.28 13.20
CA ARG A 28 -7.46 -5.00 12.86
C ARG A 28 -6.03 -4.87 13.33
N GLN A 29 -5.74 -5.21 14.59
CA GLN A 29 -4.38 -5.14 15.12
C GLN A 29 -3.44 -6.11 14.40
N LYS A 30 -3.90 -7.34 14.11
CA LYS A 30 -3.12 -8.31 13.33
C LYS A 30 -2.78 -7.79 11.93
N LEU A 31 -3.74 -7.17 11.26
CA LEU A 31 -3.55 -6.56 9.94
C LEU A 31 -2.59 -5.36 9.96
N ILE A 32 -2.62 -4.54 11.02
CA ILE A 32 -1.68 -3.42 11.19
C ILE A 32 -0.27 -3.91 11.49
N GLN A 33 -0.12 -4.88 12.38
CA GLN A 33 1.19 -5.37 12.84
C GLN A 33 1.91 -6.17 11.76
N ASN A 34 1.19 -7.01 11.02
CA ASN A 34 1.80 -7.87 10.00
C ASN A 34 0.89 -8.05 8.78
N PRO A 35 0.74 -6.99 7.96
CA PRO A 35 -0.17 -6.99 6.83
C PRO A 35 0.19 -8.05 5.78
N LYS A 36 1.49 -8.35 5.60
CA LYS A 36 1.96 -9.35 4.63
C LYS A 36 1.42 -10.75 4.96
N ASP A 37 1.42 -11.14 6.23
CA ASP A 37 0.91 -12.45 6.65
C ASP A 37 -0.62 -12.55 6.54
N GLU A 38 -1.35 -11.49 6.87
CA GLU A 38 -2.81 -11.47 6.69
C GLU A 38 -3.21 -11.47 5.20
N LEU A 39 -2.44 -10.82 4.33
CA LEU A 39 -2.65 -10.84 2.88
C LEU A 39 -2.31 -12.22 2.26
N ARG A 40 -1.31 -12.94 2.78
CA ARG A 40 -1.03 -14.33 2.36
C ARG A 40 -2.19 -15.26 2.70
N LYS A 41 -2.80 -15.11 3.88
CA LYS A 41 -3.93 -15.95 4.33
C LYS A 41 -5.16 -15.86 3.42
N ILE A 42 -5.35 -14.74 2.71
CA ILE A 42 -6.44 -14.56 1.75
C ILE A 42 -6.11 -15.06 0.33
N GLY A 43 -4.93 -15.67 0.13
CA GLY A 43 -4.55 -16.27 -1.15
C GLY A 43 -3.95 -15.28 -2.17
N LEU A 44 -3.44 -14.12 -1.73
CA LEU A 44 -2.66 -13.27 -2.61
C LEU A 44 -1.34 -13.95 -2.99
N PRO A 45 -0.95 -13.92 -4.28
CA PRO A 45 0.30 -14.51 -4.71
C PRO A 45 1.51 -13.87 -4.01
N GLU A 46 2.50 -14.70 -3.67
CA GLU A 46 3.70 -14.27 -2.93
C GLU A 46 4.42 -13.10 -3.64
N HIS A 47 4.48 -13.14 -4.97
CA HIS A 47 5.06 -12.06 -5.78
C HIS A 47 4.28 -10.74 -5.64
N THR A 48 2.97 -10.76 -5.43
CA THR A 48 2.17 -9.53 -5.21
C THR A 48 2.42 -8.97 -3.80
N VAL A 49 2.52 -9.85 -2.80
CA VAL A 49 2.82 -9.46 -1.41
C VAL A 49 4.23 -8.89 -1.27
N GLN A 50 5.18 -9.36 -2.09
CA GLN A 50 6.58 -8.88 -2.10
C GLN A 50 6.77 -7.56 -2.85
N LEU A 51 5.87 -7.20 -3.78
CA LEU A 51 5.99 -5.98 -4.60
C LEU A 51 5.60 -4.70 -3.85
N MET A 52 5.00 -4.82 -2.68
CA MET A 52 4.45 -3.68 -1.93
C MET A 52 4.86 -3.78 -0.45
N ASP A 53 5.31 -2.66 0.10
CA ASP A 53 5.31 -2.46 1.53
C ASP A 53 3.95 -1.89 1.92
N PHE A 54 3.30 -2.57 2.87
CA PHE A 54 1.94 -2.25 3.29
C PHE A 54 2.00 -1.56 4.65
N GLU A 55 1.44 -0.35 4.70
CA GLU A 55 1.19 0.37 5.94
C GLU A 55 -0.33 0.58 6.06
N ILE A 56 -0.93 0.05 7.13
CA ILE A 56 -2.36 0.24 7.40
C ILE A 56 -2.51 1.54 8.20
N VAL A 57 -2.88 2.60 7.52
CA VAL A 57 -3.12 3.90 8.14
C VAL A 57 -4.58 3.95 8.63
N ASP A 58 -4.74 3.92 9.95
CA ASP A 58 -6.03 4.19 10.61
C ASP A 58 -6.09 5.68 10.96
N ALA A 59 -6.52 6.51 10.02
CA ALA A 59 -6.66 7.93 10.27
C ALA A 59 -8.04 8.43 9.81
N THR A 60 -8.76 9.02 10.74
CA THR A 60 -9.94 9.85 10.44
C THR A 60 -9.57 11.15 9.71
N GLN A 61 -8.28 11.52 9.62
CA GLN A 61 -7.81 12.81 9.07
C GLN A 61 -6.43 12.81 8.36
N ALA A 62 -5.88 11.68 7.91
CA ALA A 62 -4.62 11.72 7.14
C ALA A 62 -4.91 11.81 5.64
N LYS A 63 -4.43 12.85 4.96
CA LYS A 63 -4.29 12.87 3.50
C LYS A 63 -3.17 11.89 3.12
N THR A 64 -3.54 10.67 2.76
CA THR A 64 -2.59 9.69 2.24
C THR A 64 -2.36 9.94 0.75
N THR A 65 -1.14 10.31 0.36
CA THR A 65 -0.75 10.43 -1.05
C THR A 65 0.08 9.22 -1.45
N VAL A 66 -0.44 8.42 -2.37
CA VAL A 66 0.27 7.26 -2.92
C VAL A 66 1.12 7.73 -4.11
N LEU A 67 2.43 7.53 -4.02
CA LEU A 67 3.33 7.77 -5.14
C LEU A 67 3.34 6.55 -6.08
N PRO A 68 3.07 6.72 -7.38
CA PRO A 68 3.06 5.60 -8.34
C PRO A 68 4.48 5.12 -8.72
N TYR A 69 5.52 5.70 -8.12
CA TYR A 69 6.91 5.35 -8.36
C TYR A 69 7.77 5.53 -7.11
N ARG A 70 8.88 4.77 -7.06
CA ARG A 70 9.85 4.86 -5.97
C ARG A 70 10.65 6.16 -6.07
N LEU A 71 10.80 6.84 -4.94
CA LEU A 71 11.63 8.04 -4.85
C LEU A 71 13.12 7.70 -5.03
N ASN A 72 13.85 8.59 -5.70
CA ASN A 72 15.29 8.46 -5.88
C ASN A 72 16.02 9.08 -4.70
N GLN A 73 16.33 8.25 -3.70
CA GLN A 73 16.96 8.69 -2.45
C GLN A 73 18.26 9.48 -2.69
N LYS A 74 19.11 9.06 -3.63
CA LYS A 74 20.36 9.76 -3.95
C LYS A 74 20.15 11.21 -4.42
N LYS A 75 19.03 11.50 -5.08
CA LYS A 75 18.70 12.86 -5.53
C LYS A 75 18.07 13.70 -4.43
N ILE A 76 17.35 13.05 -3.51
CA ILE A 76 16.81 13.68 -2.30
C ILE A 76 17.95 14.09 -1.36
N ASP A 77 18.88 13.18 -1.09
CA ASP A 77 20.03 13.43 -0.18
C ASP A 77 20.93 14.56 -0.70
N LYS A 78 20.98 14.74 -2.03
CA LYS A 78 21.74 15.80 -2.70
C LYS A 78 20.97 17.12 -2.86
N ALA A 79 19.73 17.19 -2.37
CA ALA A 79 18.83 18.32 -2.54
C ALA A 79 18.73 18.81 -4.00
N ASP A 80 18.69 17.89 -4.97
CA ASP A 80 18.70 18.20 -6.40
C ASP A 80 17.47 19.06 -6.78
N PRO A 81 17.64 20.36 -7.13
CA PRO A 81 16.52 21.25 -7.41
C PRO A 81 15.70 20.79 -8.62
N GLY A 82 16.35 20.18 -9.62
CA GLY A 82 15.69 19.67 -10.82
C GLY A 82 14.81 18.45 -10.55
N TYR A 83 15.05 17.76 -9.43
CA TYR A 83 14.23 16.62 -8.98
C TYR A 83 13.16 17.05 -7.97
N LEU A 84 13.51 17.94 -7.03
CA LEU A 84 12.64 18.34 -5.93
C LEU A 84 11.53 19.32 -6.36
N VAL A 85 11.80 20.25 -7.27
CA VAL A 85 10.80 21.25 -7.71
C VAL A 85 9.62 20.59 -8.46
N PRO A 86 9.84 19.70 -9.45
CA PRO A 86 8.74 18.96 -10.07
C PRO A 86 8.01 18.04 -9.10
N LEU A 87 8.75 17.42 -8.17
CA LEU A 87 8.18 16.54 -7.14
C LEU A 87 7.23 17.32 -6.22
N ALA A 88 7.64 18.49 -5.72
CA ALA A 88 6.81 19.32 -4.84
C ALA A 88 5.51 19.80 -5.50
N ARG A 89 5.54 20.10 -6.81
CA ARG A 89 4.34 20.50 -7.58
C ARG A 89 3.27 19.40 -7.68
N GLN A 90 3.63 18.14 -7.48
CA GLN A 90 2.65 17.05 -7.47
C GLN A 90 1.87 16.96 -6.15
N PHE A 91 2.30 17.66 -5.11
CA PHE A 91 1.70 17.60 -3.77
C PHE A 91 1.08 18.93 -3.29
N SER A 92 1.21 20.02 -4.06
CA SER A 92 0.51 21.30 -3.82
C SER A 92 -0.90 21.25 -4.40
#